data_AF-A0A7V3LF80-F1
#
_entry.id   AF-A0A7V3LF80-F1
#
_cell.length_a   1.000
_cell.length_b   1.000
_cell.length_c   1.000
_cell.angle_alpha   90.00
_cell.angle_beta   90.00
_cell.angle_gamma   90.00
#
_symmetry.space_group_name_H-M   'P 1'
#
loop_
_entity.id
_entity.type
_entity.pdbx_description
1 polymer ?
#
loop_
_entity_poly.entity_id
_entity_poly.type
_entity_poly.pdbx_seq_one_letter_code
_entity_poly.pdbx_strand_id
1 'polypeptide(L)'
;MIIYQDKLLYPEILWQRPINTSQKRGRVFILGGEKDFRQLLFFCEILQQTLVAKIGLGYPKTIPKTIENLLPQEMRYPLSGRGGVLSTAALSSLKTLLSSFDLFVLGVGLSKNSQTRMLIRNTLALPCPILFYGEGIISFEPYLYQERKAPSFLVLEPSVLALWLRENVNKVQSALLPYFSRFIEKLQGNQDHCFVCSTVVSDRLFIIAGRKGSVVVTTAPNRSQTKSSFPKEIVSLGLLTAFLVQNLRKPFEAIATASYLFAKWQTDMTQKQDLQKVITKIEKELDEKKS
;
A
#
# COMPACT_ATOMS: atom_id res chain seq x y z
N MET A 1 -7.78 20.38 -7.60
CA MET A 1 -8.37 19.84 -8.84
C MET A 1 -8.78 18.40 -8.62
N ILE A 2 -10.04 18.06 -8.93
CA ILE A 2 -10.56 16.69 -8.85
C ILE A 2 -10.70 16.17 -10.28
N ILE A 3 -10.15 14.98 -10.57
CA ILE A 3 -10.22 14.33 -11.88
C ILE A 3 -10.89 12.97 -11.70
N TYR A 4 -11.93 12.71 -12.49
CA TYR A 4 -12.51 11.37 -12.60
C TYR A 4 -11.79 10.58 -13.68
N GLN A 5 -11.31 9.39 -13.33
CA GLN A 5 -10.45 8.58 -14.18
C GLN A 5 -11.23 7.40 -14.77
N ASP A 6 -11.57 7.50 -16.06
CA ASP A 6 -12.17 6.44 -16.89
C ASP A 6 -11.15 5.75 -17.81
N LYS A 7 -10.06 6.46 -18.15
CA LYS A 7 -8.89 5.99 -18.91
C LYS A 7 -7.60 6.12 -18.12
N LEU A 8 -6.53 5.48 -18.59
CA LEU A 8 -5.23 5.63 -17.96
C LEU A 8 -4.69 7.06 -18.15
N LEU A 9 -4.48 7.79 -17.04
CA LEU A 9 -4.02 9.19 -17.07
C LEU A 9 -2.51 9.32 -17.26
N TYR A 10 -1.75 8.37 -16.72
CA TYR A 10 -0.29 8.39 -16.68
C TYR A 10 0.28 7.12 -17.34
N PRO A 11 0.09 6.94 -18.66
CA PRO A 11 0.52 5.73 -19.33
C PRO A 11 2.04 5.52 -19.31
N GLU A 12 2.82 6.59 -19.13
CA GLU A 12 4.27 6.51 -18.99
C GLU A 12 4.71 5.74 -17.74
N ILE A 13 3.89 5.70 -16.69
CA ILE A 13 4.16 4.91 -15.48
C ILE A 13 4.19 3.41 -15.81
N LEU A 14 3.34 2.96 -16.73
CA LEU A 14 3.37 1.59 -17.24
C LEU A 14 4.54 1.37 -18.19
N TRP A 15 4.74 2.27 -19.15
CA TRP A 15 5.79 2.11 -20.17
C TRP A 15 7.21 2.16 -19.61
N GLN A 16 7.42 2.85 -18.49
CA GLN A 16 8.71 2.92 -17.81
C GLN A 16 8.95 1.75 -16.86
N ARG A 17 8.02 0.78 -16.77
CA ARG A 17 8.22 -0.38 -15.90
C ARG A 17 9.48 -1.15 -16.31
N PRO A 18 10.33 -1.54 -15.36
CA PRO A 18 11.61 -2.13 -15.72
C PRO A 18 11.44 -3.58 -16.13
N ILE A 19 11.53 -3.82 -17.44
CA ILE A 19 11.38 -5.16 -18.04
C ILE A 19 12.63 -6.03 -17.77
N ASN A 20 13.83 -5.45 -17.70
CA ASN A 20 15.09 -6.25 -17.71
C ASN A 20 16.09 -5.98 -16.58
N THR A 21 15.89 -5.01 -15.67
CA THR A 21 16.88 -4.69 -14.61
C THR A 21 16.28 -4.78 -13.21
N SER A 22 16.81 -5.70 -12.39
CA SER A 22 16.41 -5.88 -10.99
C SER A 22 16.55 -4.60 -10.17
N GLN A 23 17.61 -3.80 -10.36
CA GLN A 23 17.80 -2.58 -9.58
C GLN A 23 16.72 -1.50 -9.79
N LYS A 24 16.05 -1.47 -10.95
CA LYS A 24 14.98 -0.50 -11.23
C LYS A 24 13.60 -0.98 -10.76
N ARG A 25 13.47 -2.25 -10.39
CA ARG A 25 12.22 -2.89 -9.95
C ARG A 25 11.83 -2.60 -8.51
N GLY A 26 12.68 -1.85 -7.80
CA GLY A 26 12.43 -1.40 -6.43
C GLY A 26 12.57 -2.50 -5.39
N ARG A 27 12.95 -2.12 -4.17
CA ARG A 27 13.18 -3.03 -3.05
C ARG A 27 12.23 -2.64 -1.92
N VAL A 28 11.40 -3.58 -1.47
CA VAL A 28 10.38 -3.34 -0.46
C VAL A 28 10.75 -4.08 0.82
N PHE A 29 10.77 -3.38 1.95
CA PHE A 29 10.78 -4.02 3.26
C PHE A 29 9.39 -3.92 3.88
N ILE A 30 8.89 -5.00 4.46
CA ILE A 30 7.55 -5.08 5.04
C ILE A 30 7.71 -5.44 6.51
N LEU A 31 7.08 -4.69 7.40
CA LEU A 31 7.00 -5.04 8.82
C LEU A 31 5.57 -5.48 9.16
N GLY A 32 5.44 -6.75 9.57
CA GLY A 32 4.16 -7.40 9.81
C GLY A 32 4.28 -8.66 10.67
N GLY A 33 3.20 -9.43 10.76
CA GLY A 33 3.27 -10.83 11.18
C GLY A 33 3.03 -11.10 12.67
N GLU A 34 1.90 -10.65 13.22
CA GLU A 34 1.41 -11.10 14.53
C GLU A 34 0.65 -12.44 14.42
N LYS A 35 -0.66 -12.40 14.09
CA LYS A 35 -1.57 -13.57 14.17
C LYS A 35 -2.05 -14.11 12.82
N ASP A 36 -2.17 -13.26 11.80
CA ASP A 36 -2.66 -13.68 10.48
C ASP A 36 -1.58 -13.49 9.42
N PHE A 37 -0.63 -14.42 9.40
CA PHE A 37 0.45 -14.44 8.40
C PHE A 37 -0.07 -14.62 6.97
N ARG A 38 -1.30 -15.09 6.78
CA ARG A 38 -1.84 -15.34 5.43
C ARG A 38 -1.92 -14.08 4.60
N GLN A 39 -2.39 -12.97 5.18
CA GLN A 39 -2.42 -11.68 4.49
C GLN A 39 -1.02 -11.22 4.08
N LEU A 40 -0.04 -11.46 4.95
CA LEU A 40 1.36 -11.11 4.70
C LEU A 40 1.98 -11.96 3.58
N LEU A 41 1.69 -13.27 3.57
CA LEU A 41 2.10 -14.19 2.51
C LEU A 41 1.46 -13.81 1.16
N PHE A 42 0.16 -13.56 1.14
CA PHE A 42 -0.55 -13.08 -0.04
C PHE A 42 0.03 -11.76 -0.57
N PHE A 43 0.31 -10.83 0.33
CA PHE A 43 0.93 -9.56 -0.04
C PHE A 43 2.31 -9.78 -0.68
N CYS A 44 3.14 -10.64 -0.11
CA CYS A 44 4.45 -10.98 -0.71
C CYS A 44 4.28 -11.63 -2.09
N GLU A 45 3.31 -12.52 -2.25
CA GLU A 45 3.03 -13.19 -3.54
C GLU A 45 2.62 -12.17 -4.62
N ILE A 46 1.76 -11.21 -4.29
CA ILE A 46 1.39 -10.13 -5.22
C ILE A 46 2.61 -9.27 -5.59
N LEU A 47 3.50 -8.96 -4.65
CA LEU A 47 4.73 -8.22 -4.94
C LEU A 47 5.69 -8.99 -5.85
N GLN A 48 5.78 -10.31 -5.69
CA GLN A 48 6.54 -11.16 -6.62
C GLN A 48 5.93 -11.15 -8.02
N GLN A 49 4.60 -11.28 -8.13
CA GLN A 49 3.89 -11.26 -9.41
C GLN A 49 4.01 -9.89 -10.12
N THR A 50 4.14 -8.80 -9.37
CA THR A 50 4.29 -7.43 -9.89
C THR A 50 5.75 -7.02 -10.15
N LEU A 51 6.66 -7.99 -10.14
CA LEU A 51 8.07 -7.84 -10.47
C LEU A 51 8.84 -6.90 -9.53
N VAL A 52 8.52 -6.86 -8.23
CA VAL A 52 9.38 -6.18 -7.24
C VAL A 52 10.71 -6.93 -7.13
N ALA A 53 11.83 -6.20 -7.09
CA ALA A 53 13.16 -6.80 -7.20
C ALA A 53 13.59 -7.61 -5.97
N LYS A 54 13.30 -7.04 -4.80
CA LYS A 54 13.68 -7.60 -3.49
C LYS A 54 12.55 -7.31 -2.52
N ILE A 55 12.13 -8.36 -1.82
CA ILE A 55 11.14 -8.27 -0.76
C ILE A 55 11.85 -8.71 0.52
N GLY A 56 11.82 -7.87 1.55
CA GLY A 56 12.27 -8.22 2.89
C GLY A 56 11.10 -8.21 3.84
N LEU A 57 11.00 -9.24 4.69
CA LEU A 57 9.93 -9.41 5.64
C LEU A 57 10.46 -9.39 7.07
N GLY A 58 10.21 -8.27 7.76
CA GLY A 58 10.40 -8.12 9.19
C GLY A 58 9.24 -8.74 9.97
N TYR A 59 9.55 -9.72 10.83
CA TYR A 59 8.58 -10.37 11.69
C TYR A 59 9.18 -10.68 13.07
N PRO A 60 8.39 -10.86 14.14
CA PRO A 60 8.94 -11.18 15.45
C PRO A 60 9.60 -12.56 15.45
N LYS A 61 10.84 -12.66 15.93
CA LYS A 61 11.63 -13.91 15.98
C LYS A 61 10.99 -15.08 16.75
N THR A 62 9.89 -14.82 17.44
CA THR A 62 9.14 -15.76 18.27
C THR A 62 7.94 -16.38 17.55
N ILE A 63 7.77 -16.17 16.24
CA ILE A 63 6.72 -16.84 15.47
C ILE A 63 6.97 -18.36 15.40
N PRO A 64 5.93 -19.19 15.21
CA PRO A 64 6.12 -20.61 14.99
C PRO A 64 7.00 -20.91 13.77
N LYS A 65 7.96 -21.84 13.89
CA LYS A 65 8.84 -22.28 12.79
C LYS A 65 8.07 -22.80 11.58
N THR A 66 6.88 -23.37 11.79
CA THR A 66 5.99 -23.81 10.70
C THR A 66 5.60 -22.67 9.78
N ILE A 67 5.34 -21.49 10.34
CA ILE A 67 5.03 -20.27 9.58
C ILE A 67 6.30 -19.72 8.93
N GLU A 68 7.40 -19.66 9.69
CA GLU A 68 8.69 -19.18 9.18
C GLU A 68 9.16 -19.98 7.95
N ASN A 69 8.96 -21.30 7.96
CA ASN A 69 9.34 -22.19 6.87
C ASN A 69 8.56 -21.95 5.58
N LEU A 70 7.41 -21.28 5.62
CA LEU A 70 6.64 -20.90 4.42
C LEU A 70 7.28 -19.71 3.68
N LEU A 71 8.16 -18.96 4.34
CA LEU A 71 8.80 -17.78 3.77
C LEU A 71 10.08 -18.17 3.01
N PRO A 72 10.37 -17.64 1.81
CA PRO A 72 11.69 -17.80 1.19
C PRO A 72 12.80 -17.24 2.08
N GLN A 73 13.96 -17.91 2.16
CA GLN A 73 15.02 -17.55 3.11
C GLN A 73 15.53 -16.11 2.91
N GLU A 74 15.64 -15.67 1.66
CA GLU A 74 16.06 -14.34 1.26
C GLU A 74 15.13 -13.21 1.70
N MET A 75 13.87 -13.56 2.04
CA MET A 75 12.87 -12.63 2.55
C MET A 75 12.86 -12.57 4.08
N ARG A 76 13.56 -13.45 4.79
CA ARG A 76 13.42 -13.59 6.25
C ARG A 76 14.27 -12.60 7.03
N TYR A 77 13.62 -11.71 7.78
CA TYR A 77 14.28 -10.79 8.71
C TYR A 77 13.65 -10.93 10.10
N PRO A 78 14.06 -11.92 10.91
CA PRO A 78 13.57 -12.05 12.28
C PRO A 78 14.02 -10.86 13.13
N LEU A 79 13.06 -10.24 13.83
CA LEU A 79 13.25 -9.03 14.62
C LEU A 79 12.93 -9.27 16.10
N SER A 80 13.45 -8.39 16.96
CA SER A 80 13.22 -8.44 18.39
C SER A 80 11.73 -8.33 18.74
N GLY A 81 11.22 -9.35 19.42
CA GLY A 81 9.82 -9.44 19.83
C GLY A 81 9.63 -10.47 20.94
N ARG A 82 8.43 -10.50 21.51
CA ARG A 82 8.01 -11.47 22.54
C ARG A 82 6.56 -11.88 22.29
N GLY A 83 6.27 -13.17 22.45
CA GLY A 83 4.91 -13.69 22.34
C GLY A 83 4.28 -13.52 20.95
N GLY A 84 5.08 -13.57 19.89
CA GLY A 84 4.62 -13.36 18.52
C GLY A 84 4.40 -11.89 18.15
N VAL A 85 4.86 -10.95 18.99
CA VAL A 85 4.68 -9.51 18.76
C VAL A 85 6.02 -8.78 18.73
N LEU A 86 6.13 -7.77 17.87
CA LEU A 86 7.32 -6.93 17.75
C LEU A 86 7.46 -5.98 18.94
N SER A 87 8.71 -5.65 19.27
CA SER A 87 9.05 -4.74 20.37
C SER A 87 9.92 -3.58 19.90
N THR A 88 10.05 -2.54 20.71
CA THR A 88 10.89 -1.37 20.39
C THR A 88 12.37 -1.72 20.19
N ALA A 89 12.85 -2.83 20.74
CA ALA A 89 14.20 -3.33 20.51
C ALA A 89 14.47 -3.70 19.03
N ALA A 90 13.44 -3.85 18.20
CA ALA A 90 13.60 -4.07 16.75
C ALA A 90 14.07 -2.81 16.00
N LEU A 91 13.95 -1.62 16.61
CA LEU A 91 14.22 -0.35 15.93
C LEU A 91 15.68 -0.22 15.46
N SER A 92 16.65 -0.70 16.23
CA SER A 92 18.07 -0.67 15.85
C SER A 92 18.32 -1.52 14.60
N SER A 93 17.80 -2.75 14.57
CA SER A 93 17.87 -3.63 13.40
C SER A 93 17.18 -3.01 12.19
N LEU A 94 16.00 -2.42 12.37
CA LEU A 94 15.28 -1.76 11.28
C LEU A 94 16.09 -0.61 10.67
N LYS A 95 16.72 0.24 11.49
CA LYS A 95 17.58 1.33 10.99
C LYS A 95 18.67 0.82 10.05
N THR A 96 19.33 -0.27 10.44
CA THR A 96 20.39 -0.87 9.61
C THR A 96 19.82 -1.50 8.34
N LEU A 97 18.77 -2.32 8.46
CA LEU A 97 18.19 -3.07 7.36
C LEU A 97 17.62 -2.18 6.25
N LEU A 98 16.92 -1.12 6.64
CA LEU A 98 16.18 -0.25 5.72
C LEU A 98 17.09 0.55 4.77
N SER A 99 18.39 0.65 5.04
CA SER A 99 19.36 1.21 4.09
C SER A 99 19.44 0.43 2.77
N SER A 100 19.04 -0.84 2.78
CA SER A 100 19.05 -1.74 1.62
C SER A 100 17.72 -1.84 0.87
N PHE A 101 16.73 -1.02 1.24
CA PHE A 101 15.39 -1.00 0.67
C PHE A 101 14.99 0.42 0.26
N ASP A 102 14.13 0.52 -0.75
CA ASP A 102 13.67 1.79 -1.32
C ASP A 102 12.35 2.26 -0.70
N LEU A 103 11.52 1.31 -0.26
CA LEU A 103 10.24 1.57 0.39
C LEU A 103 10.05 0.67 1.62
N PHE A 104 9.61 1.27 2.72
CA PHE A 104 9.22 0.55 3.92
C PHE A 104 7.70 0.50 4.06
N VAL A 105 7.11 -0.70 4.08
CA VAL A 105 5.68 -0.92 4.28
C VAL A 105 5.41 -1.31 5.73
N LEU A 106 4.49 -0.61 6.38
CA LEU A 106 4.17 -0.77 7.79
C LEU A 106 2.68 -1.06 7.99
N GLY A 107 2.38 -2.19 8.67
CA GLY A 107 1.04 -2.43 9.21
C GLY A 107 0.27 -3.60 8.64
N VAL A 108 0.90 -4.51 7.89
CA VAL A 108 0.25 -5.74 7.45
C VAL A 108 0.25 -6.76 8.60
N GLY A 109 -0.86 -6.82 9.33
CA GLY A 109 -1.05 -7.79 10.42
C GLY A 109 -0.17 -7.51 11.64
N LEU A 110 -0.04 -6.25 12.06
CA LEU A 110 0.67 -5.86 13.28
C LEU A 110 -0.27 -5.89 14.51
N SER A 111 0.32 -6.06 15.69
CA SER A 111 -0.41 -6.01 16.94
C SER A 111 -0.81 -4.57 17.32
N LYS A 112 -1.93 -4.44 18.04
CA LYS A 112 -2.42 -3.16 18.60
C LYS A 112 -1.86 -2.87 20.01
N ASN A 113 -0.96 -3.72 20.51
CA ASN A 113 -0.40 -3.55 21.85
C ASN A 113 0.52 -2.31 21.96
N SER A 114 0.77 -1.86 23.20
CA SER A 114 1.53 -0.63 23.46
C SER A 114 2.97 -0.70 22.94
N GLN A 115 3.62 -1.86 23.02
CA GLN A 115 5.00 -2.04 22.54
C GLN A 115 5.12 -1.90 21.02
N THR A 116 4.19 -2.50 20.27
CA THR A 116 4.15 -2.40 18.81
C THR A 116 3.80 -0.98 18.39
N ARG A 117 2.82 -0.33 19.06
CA ARG A 117 2.49 1.07 18.82
C ARG A 117 3.68 1.99 19.04
N MET A 118 4.46 1.76 20.11
CA MET A 118 5.67 2.54 20.38
C MET A 118 6.75 2.28 19.33
N LEU A 119 6.92 1.04 18.86
CA LEU A 119 7.82 0.73 17.74
C LEU A 119 7.40 1.48 16.48
N ILE A 120 6.11 1.36 16.09
CA ILE A 120 5.53 2.05 14.92
C ILE A 120 5.77 3.55 15.01
N ARG A 121 5.47 4.19 16.16
CA ARG A 121 5.70 5.62 16.35
C ARG A 121 7.17 5.99 16.15
N ASN A 122 8.09 5.17 16.65
CA ASN A 122 9.52 5.42 16.49
C ASN A 122 10.01 5.24 15.03
N THR A 123 9.26 4.54 14.17
CA THR A 123 9.58 4.45 12.74
C THR A 123 9.39 5.78 12.01
N LEU A 124 8.59 6.70 12.55
CA LEU A 124 8.38 8.04 11.99
C LEU A 124 9.65 8.91 11.98
N ALA A 125 10.68 8.54 12.72
CA ALA A 125 11.99 9.20 12.69
C ALA A 125 12.94 8.65 11.62
N LEU A 126 12.59 7.56 10.94
CA LEU A 126 13.46 6.93 9.94
C LEU A 126 13.53 7.75 8.66
N PRO A 127 14.67 7.89 7.96
CA PRO A 127 14.76 8.78 6.79
C PRO A 127 14.28 8.18 5.46
N CYS A 128 13.71 6.96 5.45
CA CYS A 128 13.28 6.27 4.23
C CYS A 128 11.82 6.57 3.85
N PRO A 129 11.39 6.40 2.60
CA PRO A 129 9.96 6.45 2.26
C PRO A 129 9.16 5.36 2.99
N ILE A 130 7.98 5.71 3.53
CA ILE A 130 7.11 4.75 4.24
C ILE A 130 5.71 4.70 3.64
N LEU A 131 5.21 3.49 3.36
CA LEU A 131 3.81 3.21 3.10
C LEU A 131 3.15 2.67 4.37
N PHE A 132 2.21 3.42 4.92
CA PHE A 132 1.42 3.02 6.07
C PHE A 132 0.11 2.37 5.60
N TYR A 133 -0.25 1.27 6.26
CA TYR A 133 -1.50 0.53 6.05
C TYR A 133 -2.01 -0.04 7.38
N GLY A 134 -3.31 -0.33 7.50
CA GLY A 134 -3.88 -1.04 8.64
C GLY A 134 -3.46 -0.49 10.02
N GLU A 135 -2.96 -1.36 10.89
CA GLU A 135 -2.45 -0.99 12.21
C GLU A 135 -1.26 -0.04 12.18
N GLY A 136 -0.52 -0.01 11.07
CA GLY A 136 0.55 0.96 10.85
C GLY A 136 0.03 2.40 10.93
N ILE A 137 -1.16 2.68 10.39
CA ILE A 137 -1.77 4.01 10.41
C ILE A 137 -2.48 4.28 11.74
N ILE A 138 -3.26 3.31 12.22
CA ILE A 138 -4.11 3.48 13.43
C ILE A 138 -3.26 3.75 14.68
N SER A 139 -1.98 3.36 14.65
CA SER A 139 -1.07 3.46 15.80
C SER A 139 -0.56 4.87 16.09
N PHE A 140 -0.87 5.88 15.25
CA PHE A 140 -0.44 7.26 15.49
C PHE A 140 -1.49 8.29 15.08
N GLU A 141 -1.31 9.50 15.62
CA GLU A 141 -2.14 10.67 15.32
C GLU A 141 -1.74 11.32 13.99
N PRO A 142 -2.69 11.92 13.26
CA PRO A 142 -2.40 12.54 11.96
C PRO A 142 -1.26 13.55 12.00
N TYR A 143 -1.21 14.43 12.99
CA TYR A 143 -0.20 15.47 13.03
C TYR A 143 1.25 14.92 13.06
N LEU A 144 1.45 13.67 13.51
CA LEU A 144 2.77 13.06 13.57
C LEU A 144 3.37 12.74 12.19
N TYR A 145 2.56 12.59 11.13
CA TYR A 145 3.12 12.47 9.77
C TYR A 145 3.53 13.84 9.20
N GLN A 146 2.95 14.95 9.69
CA GLN A 146 3.22 16.30 9.16
C GLN A 146 4.67 16.74 9.41
N GLU A 147 5.23 16.26 10.51
CA GLU A 147 6.60 16.55 10.93
C GLU A 147 7.65 15.71 10.17
N ARG A 148 7.20 14.71 9.41
CA ARG A 148 8.09 13.76 8.74
C ARG A 148 8.62 14.34 7.43
N LYS A 149 9.94 14.52 7.37
CA LYS A 149 10.61 15.04 6.16
C LYS A 149 10.60 14.05 4.99
N ALA A 150 10.75 12.75 5.28
CA ALA A 150 10.77 11.72 4.25
C ALA A 150 9.36 11.47 3.67
N PRO A 151 9.24 11.11 2.38
CA PRO A 151 7.96 10.80 1.76
C PRO A 151 7.17 9.77 2.55
N SER A 152 5.86 10.00 2.63
CA SER A 152 4.94 9.13 3.36
C SER A 152 3.71 8.90 2.52
N PHE A 153 3.27 7.65 2.50
CA PHE A 153 2.18 7.18 1.67
C PHE A 153 1.18 6.49 2.58
N LEU A 154 -0.08 6.89 2.55
CA LEU A 154 -1.09 6.36 3.47
C LEU A 154 -2.20 5.69 2.69
N VAL A 155 -2.50 4.44 3.02
CA VAL A 155 -3.64 3.70 2.50
C VAL A 155 -4.71 3.64 3.58
N LEU A 156 -5.66 4.59 3.49
CA LEU A 156 -6.69 4.84 4.49
C LEU A 156 -7.94 4.02 4.20
N GLU A 157 -8.45 3.34 5.22
CA GLU A 157 -9.83 2.88 5.23
C GLU A 157 -10.76 4.03 5.66
N PRO A 158 -12.05 4.02 5.23
CA PRO A 158 -13.02 5.03 5.67
C PRO A 158 -13.17 5.11 7.19
N SER A 159 -13.01 3.99 7.90
CA SER A 159 -13.01 3.90 9.37
C SER A 159 -11.87 4.71 9.99
N VAL A 160 -10.67 4.62 9.41
CA VAL A 160 -9.48 5.37 9.86
C VAL A 160 -9.65 6.85 9.55
N LEU A 161 -10.16 7.19 8.36
CA LEU A 161 -10.44 8.57 8.00
C LEU A 161 -11.49 9.20 8.93
N ALA A 162 -12.55 8.47 9.25
CA ALA A 162 -13.58 8.91 10.19
C ALA A 162 -13.02 9.12 11.60
N LEU A 163 -12.18 8.20 12.09
CA LEU A 163 -11.48 8.34 13.36
C LEU A 163 -10.65 9.63 13.39
N TRP A 164 -9.84 9.86 12.37
CA TRP A 164 -8.94 11.02 12.29
C TRP A 164 -9.67 12.35 12.12
N LEU A 165 -10.81 12.34 11.43
CA LEU A 165 -11.65 13.53 11.27
C LEU A 165 -12.62 13.75 12.46
N ARG A 166 -12.69 12.81 13.41
CA ARG A 166 -13.67 12.76 14.50
C ARG A 166 -15.11 12.80 13.97
N GLU A 167 -15.36 12.03 12.92
CA GLU A 167 -16.65 11.93 12.22
C GLU A 167 -17.26 10.54 12.36
N ASN A 168 -18.55 10.42 12.03
CA ASN A 168 -19.20 9.12 11.94
C ASN A 168 -18.78 8.39 10.66
N VAL A 169 -18.40 7.10 10.78
CA VAL A 169 -17.93 6.29 9.64
C VAL A 169 -18.95 6.19 8.50
N ASN A 170 -20.25 6.08 8.81
CA ASN A 170 -21.29 6.00 7.78
C ASN A 170 -21.41 7.31 6.99
N LYS A 171 -21.23 8.47 7.66
CA LYS A 171 -21.17 9.78 6.99
C LYS A 171 -19.95 9.88 6.08
N VAL A 172 -18.80 9.41 6.54
CA VAL A 172 -17.58 9.41 5.73
C VAL A 172 -17.72 8.48 4.54
N GLN A 173 -18.30 7.29 4.71
CA GLN A 173 -18.50 6.35 3.62
C GLN A 173 -19.48 6.86 2.55
N SER A 174 -20.58 7.49 2.95
CA SER A 174 -21.58 8.01 2.01
C SER A 174 -21.13 9.24 1.23
N ALA A 175 -20.16 10.00 1.75
CA ALA A 175 -19.63 11.22 1.13
C ALA A 175 -18.10 11.26 1.16
N LEU A 176 -17.43 10.17 0.77
CA LEU A 176 -15.98 10.01 0.97
C LEU A 176 -15.15 11.13 0.36
N LEU A 177 -15.45 11.54 -0.87
CA LEU A 177 -14.63 12.50 -1.62
C LEU A 177 -14.52 13.87 -0.91
N PRO A 178 -15.62 14.51 -0.44
CA PRO A 178 -15.54 15.70 0.40
C PRO A 178 -14.69 15.52 1.66
N TYR A 179 -14.87 14.43 2.41
CA TYR A 179 -14.11 14.18 3.64
C TYR A 179 -12.63 13.94 3.37
N PHE A 180 -12.30 13.20 2.31
CA PHE A 180 -10.94 12.92 1.89
C PHE A 180 -10.23 14.18 1.37
N SER A 181 -10.93 15.02 0.60
CA SER A 181 -10.40 16.31 0.14
C SER A 181 -10.12 17.23 1.33
N ARG A 182 -11.08 17.37 2.25
CA ARG A 182 -10.94 18.12 3.51
C ARG A 182 -9.78 17.58 4.36
N PHE A 183 -9.62 16.26 4.42
CA PHE A 183 -8.52 15.64 5.11
C PHE A 183 -7.19 16.07 4.50
N ILE A 184 -6.98 15.88 3.20
CA ILE A 184 -5.74 16.28 2.50
C ILE A 184 -5.45 17.78 2.67
N GLU A 185 -6.46 18.63 2.57
CA GLU A 185 -6.30 20.08 2.73
C GLU A 185 -5.86 20.49 4.15
N LYS A 186 -6.37 19.81 5.18
CA LYS A 186 -5.98 20.03 6.57
C LYS A 186 -4.54 19.59 6.86
N LEU A 187 -3.92 18.81 5.99
CA LEU A 187 -2.56 18.36 6.20
C LEU A 187 -1.60 19.47 5.79
N GLN A 188 -1.14 20.21 6.80
CA GLN A 188 0.01 21.08 6.68
C GLN A 188 1.25 20.20 6.57
N GLY A 189 2.03 20.28 5.50
CA GLY A 189 3.22 19.43 5.37
C GLY A 189 3.79 19.31 3.96
N ASN A 190 4.74 18.38 3.84
CA ASN A 190 5.50 18.10 2.63
C ASN A 190 4.57 17.71 1.46
N GLN A 191 4.79 18.32 0.28
CA GLN A 191 4.04 18.02 -0.95
C GLN A 191 4.27 16.59 -1.46
N ASP A 192 5.30 15.90 -0.96
CA ASP A 192 5.64 14.53 -1.32
C ASP A 192 4.71 13.48 -0.67
N HIS A 193 3.85 13.88 0.28
CA HIS A 193 2.89 12.96 0.89
C HIS A 193 1.74 12.64 -0.07
N CYS A 194 1.49 11.35 -0.27
CA CYS A 194 0.35 10.87 -1.07
C CYS A 194 -0.57 9.99 -0.25
N PHE A 195 -1.85 10.01 -0.59
CA PHE A 195 -2.91 9.36 0.16
C PHE A 195 -3.76 8.55 -0.81
N VAL A 196 -4.21 7.40 -0.34
CA VAL A 196 -5.20 6.57 -1.03
C VAL A 196 -6.30 6.26 -0.06
N CYS A 197 -7.54 6.39 -0.47
CA CYS A 197 -8.67 5.85 0.27
C CYS A 197 -9.62 5.15 -0.69
N SER A 198 -10.13 3.98 -0.30
CA SER A 198 -11.13 3.26 -1.07
C SER A 198 -12.38 2.96 -0.25
N THR A 199 -13.55 3.05 -0.87
CA THR A 199 -14.83 2.69 -0.25
C THR A 199 -15.78 2.11 -1.29
N VAL A 200 -16.85 1.48 -0.82
CA VAL A 200 -17.93 0.99 -1.68
C VAL A 200 -19.17 1.85 -1.46
N VAL A 201 -19.76 2.36 -2.54
CA VAL A 201 -21.05 3.07 -2.53
C VAL A 201 -21.93 2.50 -3.63
N SER A 202 -23.14 2.06 -3.27
CA SER A 202 -24.17 1.58 -4.20
C SER A 202 -23.61 0.65 -5.27
N ASP A 203 -23.00 -0.47 -4.87
CA ASP A 203 -22.36 -1.48 -5.75
C ASP A 203 -21.08 -1.07 -6.49
N ARG A 204 -20.56 0.15 -6.29
CA ARG A 204 -19.32 0.61 -6.92
C ARG A 204 -18.21 0.79 -5.92
N LEU A 205 -17.02 0.33 -6.29
CA LEU A 205 -15.77 0.62 -5.62
C LEU A 205 -15.28 1.98 -6.10
N PHE A 206 -15.07 2.90 -5.16
CA PHE A 206 -14.39 4.17 -5.37
C PHE A 206 -12.99 4.07 -4.80
N ILE A 207 -11.99 4.45 -5.60
CA ILE A 207 -10.59 4.52 -5.19
C ILE A 207 -10.15 5.96 -5.44
N ILE A 208 -9.77 6.65 -4.37
CA ILE A 208 -9.42 8.05 -4.39
C ILE A 208 -7.94 8.18 -4.06
N ALA A 209 -7.16 8.57 -5.06
CA ALA A 209 -5.76 8.94 -4.91
C ALA A 209 -5.67 10.45 -4.72
N GLY A 210 -4.86 10.90 -3.76
CA GLY A 210 -4.76 12.32 -3.46
C GLY A 210 -3.36 12.75 -3.05
N ARG A 211 -3.02 13.97 -3.44
CA ARG A 211 -1.92 14.77 -2.88
C ARG A 211 -2.41 16.21 -2.74
N LYS A 212 -1.64 17.06 -2.08
CA LYS A 212 -2.00 18.48 -1.95
C LYS A 212 -2.35 19.09 -3.32
N GLY A 213 -3.56 19.64 -3.43
CA GLY A 213 -4.07 20.30 -4.65
C GLY A 213 -4.57 19.38 -5.77
N SER A 214 -4.38 18.05 -5.69
CA SER A 214 -4.77 17.11 -6.76
C SER A 214 -5.43 15.85 -6.19
N VAL A 215 -6.60 15.51 -6.70
CA VAL A 215 -7.33 14.30 -6.37
C VAL A 215 -7.75 13.59 -7.66
N VAL A 216 -7.49 12.30 -7.74
CA VAL A 216 -7.94 11.42 -8.82
C VAL A 216 -8.92 10.41 -8.23
N VAL A 217 -10.07 10.26 -8.87
CA VAL A 217 -11.14 9.34 -8.48
C VAL A 217 -11.29 8.29 -9.56
N THR A 218 -11.04 7.04 -9.20
CA THR A 218 -11.25 5.88 -10.07
C THR A 218 -12.43 5.08 -9.54
N THR A 219 -13.32 4.65 -10.45
CA THR A 219 -14.47 3.82 -10.08
C THR A 219 -14.43 2.45 -10.75
N ALA A 220 -14.85 1.41 -10.05
CA ALA A 220 -15.05 0.07 -10.58
C ALA A 220 -16.36 -0.54 -10.06
N PRO A 221 -16.93 -1.53 -10.77
CA PRO A 221 -17.98 -2.36 -10.16
C PRO A 221 -17.42 -3.08 -8.93
N ASN A 222 -18.12 -2.99 -7.79
CA ASN A 222 -17.81 -3.77 -6.60
C ASN A 222 -18.40 -5.18 -6.72
N ARG A 223 -17.68 -6.04 -7.45
CA ARG A 223 -18.06 -7.44 -7.57
C ARG A 223 -17.68 -8.19 -6.29
N SER A 224 -18.56 -8.20 -5.29
CA SER A 224 -18.34 -8.85 -3.98
C SER A 224 -18.06 -10.36 -4.05
N GLN A 225 -18.28 -11.01 -5.20
CA GLN A 225 -18.20 -12.45 -5.40
C GLN A 225 -17.13 -12.93 -6.39
N THR A 226 -16.02 -12.19 -6.56
CA THR A 226 -14.88 -12.79 -7.28
C THR A 226 -14.31 -13.91 -6.41
N LYS A 227 -14.30 -15.16 -6.90
CA LYS A 227 -13.54 -16.30 -6.33
C LYS A 227 -12.03 -16.07 -6.48
N SER A 228 -11.53 -14.93 -6.00
CA SER A 228 -10.12 -14.64 -5.87
C SER A 228 -9.63 -15.30 -4.59
N SER A 229 -8.52 -16.03 -4.66
CA SER A 229 -7.85 -16.57 -3.47
C SER A 229 -7.29 -15.45 -2.57
N PHE A 230 -7.14 -14.23 -3.10
CA PHE A 230 -6.58 -13.07 -2.41
C PHE A 230 -7.67 -12.09 -1.93
N PRO A 231 -7.57 -11.58 -0.69
CA PRO A 231 -8.38 -10.44 -0.23
C PRO A 231 -8.14 -9.21 -1.11
N LYS A 232 -9.21 -8.50 -1.48
CA LYS A 232 -9.17 -7.36 -2.42
C LYS A 232 -8.29 -6.23 -1.93
N GLU A 233 -8.34 -5.97 -0.64
CA GLU A 233 -7.59 -4.93 0.05
C GLU A 233 -6.08 -5.19 -0.06
N ILE A 234 -5.68 -6.46 0.05
CA ILE A 234 -4.29 -6.89 -0.08
C ILE A 234 -3.82 -6.83 -1.54
N VAL A 235 -4.68 -7.15 -2.51
CA VAL A 235 -4.37 -6.95 -3.95
C VAL A 235 -4.16 -5.47 -4.26
N SER A 236 -5.05 -4.60 -3.79
CA SER A 236 -4.92 -3.14 -3.94
C SER A 236 -3.61 -2.65 -3.31
N LEU A 237 -3.32 -3.04 -2.07
CA LEU A 237 -2.08 -2.68 -1.39
C LEU A 237 -0.84 -3.17 -2.14
N GLY A 238 -0.87 -4.40 -2.66
CA GLY A 238 0.18 -5.00 -3.49
C GLY A 238 0.49 -4.18 -4.73
N LEU A 239 -0.54 -3.85 -5.50
CA LEU A 239 -0.41 -3.02 -6.70
C LEU A 239 0.11 -1.61 -6.36
N LEU A 240 -0.47 -0.97 -5.36
CA LEU A 240 -0.03 0.36 -4.89
C LEU A 240 1.45 0.33 -4.52
N THR A 241 1.87 -0.65 -3.71
CA THR A 241 3.26 -0.80 -3.26
C THR A 241 4.22 -1.01 -4.42
N ALA A 242 3.88 -1.91 -5.35
CA ALA A 242 4.74 -2.24 -6.48
C ALA A 242 4.93 -1.05 -7.43
N PHE A 243 3.84 -0.38 -7.80
CA PHE A 243 3.91 0.79 -8.67
C PHE A 243 4.64 1.95 -7.99
N LEU A 244 4.38 2.15 -6.70
CA LEU A 244 5.03 3.18 -5.91
C LEU A 244 6.54 2.96 -5.81
N VAL A 245 6.99 1.76 -5.41
CA VAL A 245 8.43 1.48 -5.26
C VAL A 245 9.18 1.56 -6.59
N GLN A 246 8.52 1.23 -7.70
CA GLN A 246 9.07 1.34 -9.06
C GLN A 246 9.12 2.79 -9.56
N ASN A 247 8.35 3.71 -8.96
CA ASN A 247 8.16 5.08 -9.43
C ASN A 247 8.18 6.12 -8.29
N LEU A 248 9.07 5.98 -7.30
CA LEU A 248 9.14 6.89 -6.14
C LEU A 248 9.37 8.36 -6.49
N ARG A 249 9.84 8.66 -7.71
CA ARG A 249 9.99 10.04 -8.22
C ARG A 249 8.67 10.67 -8.67
N LYS A 250 7.64 9.86 -8.92
CA LYS A 250 6.29 10.25 -9.36
C LYS A 250 5.24 9.48 -8.55
N PRO A 251 5.21 9.64 -7.22
CA PRO A 251 4.42 8.76 -6.35
C PRO A 251 2.91 8.91 -6.57
N PHE A 252 2.44 10.12 -6.88
CA PHE A 252 1.01 10.36 -7.12
C PHE A 252 0.54 9.69 -8.41
N GLU A 253 1.30 9.85 -9.49
CA GLU A 253 1.03 9.24 -10.79
C GLU A 253 1.09 7.70 -10.68
N ALA A 254 2.06 7.18 -9.91
CA ALA A 254 2.18 5.75 -9.63
C ALA A 254 0.94 5.19 -8.93
N ILE A 255 0.49 5.87 -7.87
CA ILE A 255 -0.68 5.49 -7.09
C ILE A 255 -1.97 5.60 -7.91
N ALA A 256 -2.13 6.66 -8.71
CA ALA A 256 -3.29 6.82 -9.59
C ALA A 256 -3.35 5.72 -10.65
N THR A 257 -2.21 5.39 -11.26
CA THR A 257 -2.09 4.26 -12.21
C THR A 257 -2.42 2.93 -11.55
N ALA A 258 -1.87 2.63 -10.37
CA ALA A 258 -2.19 1.42 -9.64
C ALA A 258 -3.69 1.33 -9.27
N SER A 259 -4.30 2.44 -8.86
CA SER A 259 -5.73 2.52 -8.57
C SER A 259 -6.58 2.20 -9.81
N TYR A 260 -6.19 2.72 -10.98
CA TYR A 260 -6.81 2.40 -12.26
C TYR A 260 -6.69 0.91 -12.63
N LEU A 261 -5.51 0.33 -12.49
CA LEU A 261 -5.27 -1.07 -12.80
C LEU A 261 -6.03 -1.99 -11.86
N PHE A 262 -6.13 -1.66 -10.58
CA PHE A 262 -6.95 -2.40 -9.63
C PHE A 262 -8.44 -2.34 -10.00
N ALA A 263 -8.93 -1.17 -10.40
CA ALA A 263 -10.30 -1.00 -10.89
C ALA A 263 -10.58 -1.82 -12.16
N LYS A 264 -9.62 -1.85 -13.10
CA LYS A 264 -9.72 -2.71 -14.30
C LYS A 264 -9.68 -4.19 -13.95
N TRP A 265 -8.80 -4.60 -13.03
CA TRP A 265 -8.75 -5.97 -12.54
C TRP A 265 -10.08 -6.42 -11.91
N GLN A 266 -10.73 -5.57 -11.11
CA GLN A 266 -12.08 -5.83 -10.58
C GLN A 266 -13.14 -6.00 -11.69
N THR A 267 -12.99 -5.26 -12.78
CA THR A 267 -13.90 -5.29 -13.94
C THR A 267 -13.70 -6.55 -14.79
N ASP A 268 -12.45 -6.96 -15.03
CA ASP A 268 -12.10 -8.06 -15.93
C ASP A 268 -12.23 -9.45 -15.28
N MET A 269 -12.26 -9.51 -13.94
CA MET A 269 -12.37 -10.73 -13.11
C MET A 269 -13.65 -11.59 -13.31
N THR A 270 -14.48 -11.30 -14.32
CA THR A 270 -15.50 -12.23 -14.85
C THR A 270 -14.88 -13.51 -15.46
N GLN A 271 -13.59 -13.48 -15.80
CA GLN A 271 -12.82 -14.64 -16.23
C GLN A 271 -11.66 -14.82 -15.23
N LYS A 272 -11.39 -16.03 -14.73
CA LYS A 272 -10.29 -16.34 -13.79
C LYS A 272 -8.91 -15.93 -14.37
N GLN A 273 -8.57 -14.65 -14.37
CA GLN A 273 -7.35 -14.13 -14.94
C GLN A 273 -6.38 -13.74 -13.83
N ASP A 274 -5.14 -14.18 -14.00
CA ASP A 274 -3.99 -13.80 -13.22
C ASP A 274 -3.77 -12.27 -13.33
N LEU A 275 -3.41 -11.63 -12.22
CA LEU A 275 -3.14 -10.19 -12.16
C LEU A 275 -2.08 -9.77 -13.20
N GLN A 276 -1.05 -10.59 -13.38
CA GLN A 276 0.01 -10.32 -14.35
C GLN A 276 -0.53 -10.34 -15.79
N LYS A 277 -1.54 -11.19 -16.08
CA LYS A 277 -2.18 -11.22 -17.41
C LYS A 277 -2.98 -9.95 -17.68
N VAL A 278 -3.69 -9.43 -16.68
CA VAL A 278 -4.43 -8.17 -16.83
C VAL A 278 -3.47 -7.02 -17.11
N ILE A 279 -2.37 -6.93 -16.36
CA ILE A 279 -1.33 -5.91 -16.59
C ILE A 279 -0.74 -6.04 -18.01
N THR A 280 -0.33 -7.25 -18.40
CA THR A 280 0.27 -7.52 -19.72
C THR A 280 -0.69 -7.20 -20.87
N LYS A 281 -1.98 -7.53 -20.71
CA LYS A 281 -3.03 -7.21 -21.68
C LYS A 281 -3.17 -5.71 -21.88
N ILE A 282 -3.23 -4.94 -20.77
CA ILE A 282 -3.32 -3.48 -20.82
C ILE A 282 -2.06 -2.86 -21.46
N GLU A 283 -0.87 -3.39 -21.13
CA GLU A 283 0.39 -2.97 -21.75
C GLU A 283 0.34 -3.17 -23.28
N LYS A 284 -0.13 -4.34 -23.75
CA LYS A 284 -0.29 -4.62 -25.19
C LYS A 284 -1.30 -3.72 -25.90
N GLU A 285 -2.48 -3.52 -25.30
CA GLU A 285 -3.52 -2.63 -25.84
C GLU A 285 -3.05 -1.17 -25.98
N LEU A 286 -2.11 -0.74 -25.13
CA LEU A 286 -1.52 0.60 -25.21
C LEU A 286 -0.45 0.71 -26.29
N ASP A 287 0.31 -0.34 -26.55
CA ASP A 287 1.32 -0.34 -27.61
C ASP A 287 0.70 -0.37 -29.01
N GLU A 288 -0.40 -1.11 -29.20
CA GLU A 288 -1.19 -1.11 -30.46
C GLU A 288 -1.80 0.27 -30.79
N LYS A 289 -1.97 1.16 -29.80
CA LYS A 289 -2.48 2.53 -30.01
C LYS A 289 -1.39 3.56 -30.33
N LYS A 290 -0.11 3.19 -30.19
CA LYS A 290 1.02 4.07 -30.55
C LYS A 290 1.47 3.90 -32.00
N SER A 291 1.19 2.74 -32.60
CA SER A 291 1.42 2.41 -34.01
C SER A 291 0.33 2.96 -34.91
#